data_AF-A0A329URM8-F1
#
_entry.id   AF-A0A329URM8-F1
#
_cell.length_a   1.000
_cell.length_b   1.000
_cell.length_c   1.000
_cell.angle_alpha   90.00
_cell.angle_beta   90.00
_cell.angle_gamma   90.00
#
_symmetry.space_group_name_H-M   'P 1'
#
loop_
_entity.id
_entity.type
_entity.pdbx_description
1 polymer ?
#
loop_
_entity_poly.entity_id
_entity_poly.type
_entity_poly.pdbx_seq_one_letter_code
_entity_poly.pdbx_strand_id
1 'polypeptide(L)'
;MNFRELRNRLISSLWDYIGCPVILSNQVQPEAEPPFCIYTVTAPYIPDGGMGDYEIADVAEGVKISRMEMPSATFSFTFCSQNRTAENGSAVNGEDEAWAVADKAISYFKHAGQDDFLALGVAVVDVGQAQDRTTLLVDEAARRVGFDVQIRYTRIDERETASIEKIKI
;
A
#
# COMPACT_ATOMS: atom_id res chain seq x y z
N MET A 1 -2.61 -2.40 -14.75
CA MET A 1 -2.49 -1.36 -13.70
C MET A 1 -1.04 -1.31 -13.26
N ASN A 2 -0.43 -0.12 -13.21
CA ASN A 2 0.94 -0.01 -12.70
C ASN A 2 0.96 0.06 -11.16
N PHE A 3 2.13 -0.13 -10.54
CA PHE A 3 2.25 -0.15 -9.07
C PHE A 3 1.81 1.17 -8.41
N ARG A 4 2.01 2.32 -9.07
CA ARG A 4 1.60 3.63 -8.55
C ARG A 4 0.08 3.75 -8.46
N GLU A 5 -0.64 3.31 -9.49
CA GLU A 5 -2.10 3.27 -9.52
C GLU A 5 -2.66 2.35 -8.44
N LEU A 6 -2.08 1.15 -8.30
CA LEU A 6 -2.43 0.19 -7.27
C LEU A 6 -2.27 0.80 -5.87
N ARG A 7 -1.09 1.35 -5.60
CA ARG A 7 -0.80 2.04 -4.33
C ARG A 7 -1.83 3.13 -4.06
N ASN A 8 -2.07 4.01 -5.02
CA ASN A 8 -2.98 5.13 -4.81
C ASN A 8 -4.41 4.67 -4.48
N ARG A 9 -4.92 3.63 -5.16
CA ARG A 9 -6.23 3.07 -4.87
C ARG A 9 -6.28 2.37 -3.51
N LEU A 10 -5.27 1.54 -3.19
CA LEU A 10 -5.16 0.87 -1.89
C LEU A 10 -5.19 1.88 -0.73
N ILE A 11 -4.45 2.97 -0.87
CA ILE A 11 -4.36 4.04 0.13
C ILE A 11 -5.69 4.81 0.24
N SER A 12 -6.37 5.05 -0.89
CA SER A 12 -7.70 5.67 -0.89
C SER A 12 -8.72 4.81 -0.14
N SER A 13 -8.81 3.52 -0.46
CA SER A 13 -9.74 2.60 0.21
C SER A 13 -9.44 2.48 1.72
N LEU A 14 -8.16 2.43 2.09
CA LEU A 14 -7.77 2.43 3.51
C LEU A 14 -8.19 3.74 4.21
N TRP A 15 -7.93 4.90 3.60
CA TRP A 15 -8.33 6.21 4.14
C TRP A 15 -9.83 6.22 4.39
N ASP A 16 -10.64 5.89 3.38
CA ASP A 16 -12.10 5.89 3.47
C ASP A 16 -12.60 4.97 4.58
N TYR A 17 -11.98 3.80 4.73
CA TYR A 17 -12.34 2.84 5.78
C TYR A 17 -11.98 3.34 7.18
N ILE A 18 -10.75 3.80 7.41
CA ILE A 18 -10.31 4.20 8.75
C ILE A 18 -10.91 5.55 9.17
N GLY A 19 -11.20 6.43 8.21
CA GLY A 19 -11.82 7.74 8.42
C GLY A 19 -10.82 8.85 8.77
N CYS A 20 -9.52 8.65 8.50
CA CYS A 20 -8.50 9.65 8.72
C CYS A 20 -7.44 9.67 7.61
N PRO A 21 -6.69 10.78 7.44
CA PRO A 21 -5.72 10.92 6.37
C PRO A 21 -4.66 9.83 6.34
N VAL A 22 -4.37 9.27 5.17
CA VAL A 22 -3.27 8.32 4.93
C VAL A 22 -2.27 8.96 3.97
N ILE A 23 -1.11 9.34 4.51
CA ILE A 23 -0.16 10.26 3.87
C ILE A 23 1.16 9.54 3.59
N LEU A 24 1.75 9.79 2.43
CA LEU A 24 3.06 9.25 2.09
C LEU A 24 4.14 9.91 2.96
N SER A 25 4.99 9.10 3.58
CA SER A 25 6.12 9.58 4.39
C SER A 25 7.08 10.48 3.59
N ASN A 26 7.78 11.37 4.31
CA ASN A 26 8.85 12.22 3.80
C ASN A 26 8.44 13.17 2.65
N GLN A 27 7.16 13.56 2.59
CA GLN A 27 6.72 14.66 1.72
C GLN A 27 6.84 15.98 2.48
N VAL A 28 7.24 17.05 1.78
CA VAL A 28 7.12 18.43 2.31
C VAL A 28 5.64 18.79 2.27
N GLN A 29 4.93 18.51 3.36
CA GLN A 29 3.52 18.84 3.54
C GLN A 29 3.36 19.58 4.87
N PRO A 30 2.32 20.43 5.01
CA PRO A 30 1.92 20.95 6.31
C PRO A 30 1.67 19.79 7.27
N GLU A 31 1.94 20.02 8.56
CA GLU A 31 1.68 19.05 9.60
C GLU A 31 0.20 18.63 9.57
N ALA A 32 -0.04 17.32 9.57
CA ALA A 32 -1.38 16.77 9.49
C ALA A 32 -2.04 16.82 10.87
N GLU A 33 -3.31 17.24 10.91
CA GLU A 33 -4.09 17.24 12.15
C GLU A 33 -4.37 15.79 12.61
N PRO A 34 -4.15 15.46 13.90
CA PRO A 34 -4.39 14.13 14.44
C PRO A 34 -5.89 13.80 14.55
N PRO A 35 -6.27 12.53 14.31
CA PRO A 35 -5.40 11.39 13.99
C PRO A 35 -5.07 11.33 12.49
N PHE A 36 -3.90 10.79 12.16
CA PHE A 36 -3.50 10.50 10.76
C PHE A 36 -2.62 9.26 10.68
N CYS A 37 -2.48 8.70 9.48
CA CYS A 37 -1.60 7.59 9.17
C CYS A 37 -0.51 8.05 8.21
N ILE A 38 0.73 7.70 8.48
CA ILE A 38 1.84 7.80 7.55
C ILE A 38 2.13 6.41 7.00
N TYR A 39 2.34 6.30 5.68
CA TYR A 39 2.79 5.06 5.07
C TYR A 39 4.10 5.24 4.29
N THR A 40 4.88 4.17 4.22
CA THR A 40 6.07 4.05 3.39
C THR A 40 6.02 2.73 2.63
N VAL A 41 6.39 2.73 1.35
CA VAL A 41 6.61 1.49 0.60
C VAL A 41 8.06 1.06 0.82
N THR A 42 8.29 0.07 1.68
CA THR A 42 9.65 -0.37 2.06
C THR A 42 10.28 -1.26 1.00
N ALA A 43 9.47 -2.07 0.31
CA ALA A 43 9.88 -2.88 -0.82
C ALA A 43 8.77 -2.87 -1.87
N PRO A 44 8.88 -2.08 -2.96
CA PRO A 44 7.83 -2.02 -3.99
C PRO A 44 7.78 -3.26 -4.88
N TYR A 45 8.85 -4.05 -4.88
CA TYR A 45 8.99 -5.24 -5.71
C TYR A 45 9.87 -6.26 -4.99
N ILE A 46 9.26 -7.40 -4.68
CA ILE A 46 9.92 -8.60 -4.17
C ILE A 46 9.60 -9.72 -5.18
N PRO A 47 10.59 -10.26 -5.90
CA PRO A 47 10.36 -11.27 -6.92
C PRO A 47 9.88 -12.58 -6.29
N ASP A 48 9.06 -13.35 -7.02
CA ASP A 48 8.59 -14.68 -6.61
C ASP A 48 9.60 -15.81 -6.90
N GLY A 49 10.74 -15.47 -7.52
CA GLY A 49 11.81 -16.39 -7.90
C GLY A 49 11.66 -16.98 -9.31
N GLY A 50 10.56 -16.70 -10.01
CA GLY A 50 10.30 -17.12 -11.38
C GLY A 50 10.66 -16.06 -12.43
N MET A 51 10.66 -16.49 -13.69
CA MET A 51 10.78 -15.58 -14.85
C MET A 51 9.44 -14.98 -15.26
N GLY A 52 8.34 -15.33 -14.61
CA GLY A 52 6.99 -14.97 -15.04
C GLY A 52 6.48 -15.84 -16.20
N ASP A 53 5.18 -15.75 -16.44
CA ASP A 53 4.48 -16.43 -17.53
C ASP A 53 4.55 -15.58 -18.79
N TYR A 54 5.07 -16.16 -19.87
CA TYR A 54 5.17 -15.51 -21.16
C TYR A 54 4.03 -15.93 -22.08
N GLU A 55 3.40 -14.95 -22.72
CA GLU A 55 2.42 -15.16 -23.76
C GLU A 55 2.86 -14.39 -25.02
N ILE A 56 2.71 -15.03 -26.17
CA ILE A 56 3.06 -14.47 -27.48
C ILE A 56 1.78 -14.44 -28.32
N ALA A 57 1.43 -13.25 -28.79
CA ALA A 57 0.27 -13.03 -29.65
C ALA A 57 0.71 -12.33 -30.95
N ASP A 58 0.20 -12.80 -32.09
CA ASP A 58 0.40 -12.14 -33.38
C ASP A 58 -0.36 -10.80 -33.40
N VAL A 59 0.32 -9.74 -33.86
CA VAL A 59 -0.25 -8.41 -34.08
C VAL A 59 0.07 -7.94 -35.50
N ALA A 60 -0.61 -6.88 -35.97
CA ALA A 60 -0.54 -6.45 -37.37
C ALA A 60 0.90 -6.18 -37.88
N GLU A 61 1.81 -5.72 -37.02
CA GLU A 61 3.20 -5.38 -37.38
C GLU A 61 4.26 -6.31 -36.75
N GLY A 62 3.87 -7.49 -36.25
CA GLY A 62 4.81 -8.47 -35.70
C GLY A 62 4.21 -9.30 -34.57
N VAL A 63 4.94 -9.41 -33.46
CA VAL A 63 4.50 -10.18 -32.29
C VAL A 63 4.48 -9.29 -31.05
N LYS A 64 3.41 -9.43 -30.27
CA LYS A 64 3.33 -8.91 -28.91
C LYS A 64 3.74 -10.01 -27.95
N ILE A 65 4.69 -9.70 -27.07
CA ILE A 65 5.16 -10.59 -26.01
C ILE A 65 4.74 -9.95 -24.69
N SER A 66 3.84 -10.60 -23.97
CA SER A 66 3.45 -10.23 -22.61
C SER A 66 4.16 -11.15 -21.62
N ARG A 67 4.58 -10.58 -20.49
CA ARG A 67 5.17 -11.29 -19.36
C ARG A 67 4.36 -10.95 -18.11
N MET A 68 3.73 -11.95 -17.52
CA MET A 68 2.97 -11.82 -16.29
C MET A 68 3.75 -12.37 -15.11
N GLU A 69 3.77 -11.65 -13.99
CA GLU A 69 4.35 -12.14 -12.73
C GLU A 69 3.51 -11.67 -11.54
N MET A 70 3.66 -12.34 -10.40
CA MET A 70 2.96 -12.01 -9.15
C MET A 70 3.93 -11.64 -8.02
N PRO A 71 4.67 -10.52 -8.14
CA PRO A 71 5.59 -10.07 -7.11
C PRO A 71 4.83 -9.66 -5.84
N SER A 72 5.59 -9.60 -4.74
CA SER A 72 5.11 -9.02 -3.49
C SER A 72 5.60 -7.58 -3.33
N ALA A 73 4.87 -6.80 -2.53
CA ALA A 73 5.30 -5.49 -2.04
C ALA A 73 5.02 -5.37 -0.54
N THR A 74 5.89 -4.66 0.17
CA THR A 74 5.75 -4.39 1.60
C THR A 74 5.48 -2.91 1.84
N PHE A 75 4.43 -2.65 2.62
CA PHE A 75 3.99 -1.35 3.09
C PHE A 75 4.19 -1.28 4.59
N SER A 76 4.75 -0.19 5.08
CA SER A 76 4.80 0.10 6.52
C SER A 76 3.83 1.24 6.82
N PHE A 77 2.91 1.01 7.75
CA PHE A 77 1.93 1.99 8.21
C PHE A 77 2.26 2.43 9.63
N THR A 78 2.13 3.71 9.91
CA THR A 78 2.35 4.32 11.24
C THR A 78 1.22 5.30 11.52
N PHE A 79 0.39 4.98 12.50
CA PHE A 79 -0.76 5.75 12.94
C PHE A 79 -0.33 6.68 14.07
N CYS A 80 -0.66 7.95 13.93
CA CYS A 80 -0.21 9.03 14.79
C CYS A 80 -1.42 9.71 15.44
N SER A 81 -1.31 10.00 16.74
CA SER A 81 -2.25 10.86 17.45
C SER A 81 -1.55 11.56 18.63
N GLN A 82 -2.25 12.49 19.26
CA GLN A 82 -1.81 13.20 20.46
C GLN A 82 -2.99 13.48 21.39
N ASN A 83 -2.65 13.72 22.66
CA ASN A 83 -3.64 14.15 23.64
C ASN A 83 -4.19 15.52 23.25
N ARG A 84 -5.51 15.64 23.15
CA ARG A 84 -6.17 16.90 22.80
C ARG A 84 -7.57 16.97 23.41
N THR A 85 -8.17 18.17 23.38
CA THR A 85 -9.59 18.33 23.66
C THR A 85 -10.33 18.34 22.33
N ALA A 86 -11.24 17.39 22.13
CA ALA A 86 -12.09 17.34 20.94
C ALA A 86 -13.09 18.51 20.90
N GLU A 87 -13.68 18.77 19.74
CA GLU A 87 -14.65 19.88 19.54
C GLU A 87 -15.85 19.82 20.49
N ASN A 88 -16.24 18.62 20.92
CA ASN A 88 -17.31 18.38 21.89
C ASN A 88 -16.89 18.58 23.36
N GLY A 89 -15.66 19.04 23.61
CA GLY A 89 -15.09 19.24 24.95
C GLY A 89 -14.59 17.97 25.65
N SER A 90 -14.66 16.81 25.01
CA SER A 90 -14.11 15.56 25.58
C SER A 90 -12.59 15.50 25.44
N ALA A 91 -11.93 14.88 26.42
CA ALA A 91 -10.50 14.61 26.35
C ALA A 91 -10.25 13.39 25.46
N VAL A 92 -9.39 13.54 24.46
CA VAL A 92 -8.90 12.45 23.61
C VAL A 92 -7.56 12.01 24.14
N ASN A 93 -7.44 10.73 24.48
CA ASN A 93 -6.16 10.09 24.76
C ASN A 93 -5.53 9.66 23.42
N GLY A 94 -4.39 10.26 23.07
CA GLY A 94 -3.74 9.99 21.79
C GLY A 94 -3.18 8.57 21.67
N GLU A 95 -2.85 7.92 22.79
CA GLU A 95 -2.39 6.53 22.76
C GLU A 95 -3.54 5.59 22.41
N ASP A 96 -4.67 5.73 23.10
CA ASP A 96 -5.87 4.94 22.85
C ASP A 96 -6.39 5.16 21.42
N GLU A 97 -6.38 6.41 20.94
CA GLU A 97 -6.81 6.73 19.58
C GLU A 97 -5.86 6.14 18.53
N ALA A 98 -4.54 6.25 18.70
CA ALA A 98 -3.58 5.68 17.76
C ALA A 98 -3.72 4.14 17.67
N TRP A 99 -3.90 3.47 18.82
CA TRP A 99 -4.17 2.02 18.86
C TRP A 99 -5.49 1.66 18.20
N ALA A 100 -6.56 2.40 18.47
CA ALA A 100 -7.88 2.14 17.87
C ALA A 100 -7.86 2.27 16.35
N VAL A 101 -7.19 3.29 15.80
CA VAL A 101 -7.05 3.46 14.35
C VAL A 101 -6.18 2.34 13.75
N ALA A 102 -5.09 1.95 14.42
CA ALA A 102 -4.24 0.85 13.98
C ALA A 102 -5.00 -0.50 13.96
N ASP A 103 -5.79 -0.80 14.99
CA ASP A 103 -6.61 -2.02 15.06
C ASP A 103 -7.70 -2.04 13.97
N LYS A 104 -8.33 -0.88 13.72
CA LYS A 104 -9.26 -0.71 12.61
C LYS A 104 -8.57 -0.99 11.27
N ALA A 105 -7.37 -0.47 11.04
CA ALA A 105 -6.60 -0.75 9.83
C ALA A 105 -6.19 -2.23 9.71
N ILE A 106 -5.81 -2.89 10.81
CA ILE A 106 -5.56 -4.34 10.81
C ILE A 106 -6.82 -5.11 10.40
N SER A 107 -7.97 -4.73 10.94
CA SER A 107 -9.26 -5.34 10.59
C SER A 107 -9.60 -5.17 9.12
N TYR A 108 -9.27 -4.02 8.52
CA TYR A 108 -9.38 -3.78 7.08
C TYR A 108 -8.54 -4.78 6.28
N PHE A 109 -7.24 -4.87 6.57
CA PHE A 109 -6.34 -5.75 5.83
C PHE A 109 -6.62 -7.24 6.03
N LYS A 110 -7.12 -7.64 7.21
CA LYS A 110 -7.42 -9.04 7.51
C LYS A 110 -8.79 -9.50 7.00
N HIS A 111 -9.75 -8.59 6.88
CA HIS A 111 -11.13 -9.00 6.58
C HIS A 111 -11.95 -7.94 5.83
N ALA A 112 -12.12 -6.74 6.38
CA ALA A 112 -13.15 -5.82 5.90
C ALA A 112 -12.88 -5.28 4.48
N GLY A 113 -11.61 -5.21 4.06
CA GLY A 113 -11.22 -4.76 2.72
C GLY A 113 -11.22 -5.85 1.65
N GLN A 114 -11.78 -7.04 1.90
CA GLN A 114 -11.69 -8.18 0.97
C GLN A 114 -12.21 -7.84 -0.44
N ASP A 115 -13.32 -7.13 -0.54
CA ASP A 115 -13.91 -6.72 -1.83
C ASP A 115 -13.02 -5.70 -2.55
N ASP A 116 -12.39 -4.78 -1.81
CA ASP A 116 -11.46 -3.80 -2.36
C ASP A 116 -10.22 -4.50 -2.94
N PHE A 117 -9.65 -5.47 -2.21
CA PHE A 117 -8.49 -6.23 -2.66
C PHE A 117 -8.79 -7.05 -3.91
N LEU A 118 -9.97 -7.68 -3.95
CA LEU A 118 -10.43 -8.42 -5.12
C LEU A 118 -10.57 -7.51 -6.34
N ALA A 119 -11.19 -6.33 -6.18
CA ALA A 119 -11.36 -5.35 -7.25
C ALA A 119 -10.01 -4.80 -7.76
N LEU A 120 -8.98 -4.77 -6.91
CA LEU A 120 -7.62 -4.34 -7.26
C LEU A 120 -6.74 -5.47 -7.81
N GLY A 121 -7.17 -6.73 -7.75
CA GLY A 121 -6.33 -7.87 -8.11
C GLY A 121 -5.14 -8.05 -7.16
N VAL A 122 -5.36 -7.76 -5.87
CA VAL A 122 -4.37 -7.82 -4.79
C VAL A 122 -4.75 -8.93 -3.81
N ALA A 123 -3.74 -9.64 -3.33
CA ALA A 123 -3.87 -10.54 -2.18
C ALA A 123 -3.04 -10.01 -1.01
N VAL A 124 -3.62 -9.94 0.18
CA VAL A 124 -2.86 -9.67 1.41
C VAL A 124 -2.16 -10.96 1.82
N VAL A 125 -0.83 -10.92 1.87
CA VAL A 125 0.03 -12.07 2.20
C VAL A 125 0.26 -12.15 3.70
N ASP A 126 0.58 -11.02 4.31
CA ASP A 126 0.86 -10.93 5.73
C ASP A 126 0.47 -9.56 6.30
N VAL A 127 0.04 -9.57 7.55
CA VAL A 127 -0.23 -8.37 8.36
C VAL A 127 0.54 -8.54 9.65
N GLY A 128 1.62 -7.78 9.77
CA GLY A 128 2.50 -7.79 10.94
C GLY A 128 1.80 -7.32 12.22
N GLN A 129 2.46 -7.57 13.34
CA GLN A 129 1.98 -7.11 14.64
C GLN A 129 2.06 -5.58 14.74
N ALA A 130 1.03 -4.95 15.30
CA ALA A 130 1.11 -3.56 15.74
C ALA A 130 2.12 -3.41 16.89
N GLN A 131 2.96 -2.39 16.78
CA GLN A 131 4.01 -2.07 17.73
C GLN A 131 4.00 -0.58 18.03
N ASP A 132 4.36 -0.24 19.26
CA ASP A 132 4.62 1.15 19.66
C ASP A 132 5.87 1.65 18.91
N ARG A 133 5.73 2.79 18.24
CA ARG A 133 6.78 3.51 17.49
C ARG A 133 6.92 4.95 18.00
N THR A 134 6.45 5.23 19.21
CA THR A 134 6.42 6.56 19.82
C THR A 134 7.84 7.11 19.95
N THR A 135 8.01 8.35 19.50
CA THR A 135 9.26 9.10 19.63
C THR A 135 9.01 10.33 20.50
N LEU A 136 9.87 10.57 21.48
CA LEU A 136 9.84 11.80 22.27
C LEU A 136 10.21 12.98 21.36
N LEU A 137 9.22 13.82 21.02
CA LEU A 137 9.45 15.14 20.44
C LEU A 137 9.49 16.16 21.58
N VAL A 138 10.26 17.23 21.38
CA VAL A 138 10.67 18.17 22.44
C VAL A 138 9.48 18.91 23.07
N ASP A 139 8.35 19.06 22.37
CA ASP A 139 7.19 19.83 22.87
C ASP A 139 5.86 19.04 22.97
N GLU A 140 5.66 17.93 22.25
CA GLU A 140 4.47 17.07 22.38
C GLU A 140 4.82 15.61 22.03
N ALA A 141 4.48 14.65 22.89
CA ALA A 141 4.68 13.24 22.58
C ALA A 141 3.62 12.77 21.56
N ALA A 142 3.96 12.85 20.27
CA ALA A 142 3.17 12.22 19.22
C ALA A 142 3.18 10.70 19.45
N ARG A 143 2.01 10.14 19.79
CA ARG A 143 1.80 8.71 20.01
C ARG A 143 1.76 8.02 18.66
N ARG A 144 2.57 6.99 18.49
CA ARG A 144 2.73 6.31 17.20
C ARG A 144 2.60 4.81 17.37
N VAL A 145 1.73 4.21 16.56
CA VAL A 145 1.57 2.74 16.49
C VAL A 145 1.77 2.34 15.05
N GLY A 146 2.54 1.30 14.76
CA GLY A 146 2.76 0.88 13.37
C GLY A 146 2.90 -0.61 13.19
N PHE A 147 2.62 -1.04 11.97
CA PHE A 147 2.75 -2.42 11.51
C PHE A 147 3.05 -2.43 10.00
N ASP A 148 3.49 -3.58 9.51
CA ASP A 148 3.81 -3.77 8.11
C ASP A 148 2.79 -4.72 7.46
N VAL A 149 2.46 -4.47 6.19
CA VAL A 149 1.57 -5.29 5.38
C VAL A 149 2.33 -5.72 4.14
N GLN A 150 2.36 -7.03 3.90
CA GLN A 150 2.84 -7.57 2.64
C GLN A 150 1.65 -7.91 1.75
N ILE A 151 1.67 -7.41 0.53
CA ILE A 151 0.69 -7.74 -0.50
C ILE A 151 1.36 -8.44 -1.68
N ARG A 152 0.59 -9.24 -2.41
CA ARG A 152 0.94 -9.78 -3.72
C ARG A 152 0.04 -9.12 -4.76
N TYR A 153 0.62 -8.74 -5.89
CA TYR A 153 -0.11 -8.06 -6.97
C TYR A 153 0.31 -8.60 -8.33
N THR A 154 -0.56 -8.44 -9.32
CA THR A 154 -0.25 -8.83 -10.70
C THR A 154 0.51 -7.70 -11.40
N ARG A 155 1.63 -8.05 -12.01
CA ARG A 155 2.39 -7.16 -12.91
C ARG A 155 2.45 -7.78 -14.30
N ILE A 156 2.21 -6.94 -15.30
CA ILE A 156 2.28 -7.30 -16.71
C ILE A 156 3.28 -6.34 -17.37
N ASP A 157 4.36 -6.89 -17.90
CA ASP A 157 5.30 -6.18 -18.76
C ASP A 157 5.01 -6.59 -20.22
N GLU A 158 4.92 -5.62 -21.13
CA GLU A 158 4.61 -5.89 -22.55
C GLU A 158 5.73 -5.33 -23.44
N ARG A 159 6.08 -6.07 -24.49
CA ARG A 159 6.91 -5.57 -25.59
C ARG A 159 6.36 -6.02 -26.94
N GLU A 160 6.54 -5.19 -27.95
CA GLU A 160 6.27 -5.53 -29.34
C GLU A 160 7.58 -5.71 -30.10
N THR A 161 7.61 -6.63 -31.06
CA THR A 161 8.79 -6.90 -31.89
C THR A 161 8.37 -7.19 -33.32
N ALA A 162 9.05 -6.57 -34.28
CA ALA A 162 8.82 -6.79 -35.71
C ALA A 162 9.16 -8.23 -36.11
N SER A 163 8.35 -8.81 -36.99
CA SER A 163 8.60 -10.13 -37.58
C SER A 163 9.81 -10.08 -38.54
N ILE A 164 10.76 -10.99 -38.36
CA ILE A 164 11.88 -11.17 -39.30
C ILE A 164 11.41 -12.09 -40.43
N GLU A 165 11.25 -11.55 -41.65
CA GLU A 165 11.01 -12.36 -42.83
C GLU A 165 12.26 -13.16 -43.20
N LYS A 166 12.13 -14.48 -43.34
CA LYS A 166 13.21 -15.32 -43.88
C LYS A 166 13.42 -14.98 -45.35
N ILE A 167 14.57 -14.40 -45.69
CA ILE A 167 15.04 -14.27 -47.07
C ILE A 167 15.23 -15.68 -47.63
N LYS A 168 14.46 -16.04 -48.67
CA LYS A 168 14.73 -17.26 -49.46
C LYS A 168 16.01 -17.02 -50.26
N ILE A 169 17.06 -17.79 -49.94
CA ILE A 169 18.28 -17.93 -50.75
C ILE A 169 18.01 -18.96 -51.84
#